data_AF-A0A263CZS3-F1
#
_entry.id   AF-A0A263CZS3-F1
#
_cell.length_a   1.000
_cell.length_b   1.000
_cell.length_c   1.000
_cell.angle_alpha   90.00
_cell.angle_beta   90.00
_cell.angle_gamma   90.00
#
_symmetry.space_group_name_H-M   'P 1'
#
loop_
_entity.id
_entity.type
_entity.pdbx_description
1 polymer ?
#
loop_
_entity_poly.entity_id
_entity_poly.type
_entity_poly.pdbx_seq_one_letter_code
_entity_poly.pdbx_strand_id
1 'polypeptide(L)'
;MLKEELRYGILVRWDPWPGIGDSIDLYENHPGMITDPEWRDVGVRWARRLGHRVSVVVYDYRWLTVIGPDEYERLRREVIRQDEARGYVGTE
;
A
#
# COMPACT_ATOMS: atom_id res chain seq x y z
N MET A 1 -0.04 -7.71 -10.78
CA MET A 1 1.33 -8.26 -10.64
C MET A 1 1.36 -9.75 -10.99
N LEU A 2 2.49 -10.24 -11.50
CA LEU A 2 2.75 -11.66 -11.79
C LEU A 2 3.37 -12.37 -10.58
N LYS A 3 3.25 -13.70 -10.50
CA LYS A 3 3.77 -14.48 -9.35
C LYS A 3 5.30 -14.38 -9.23
N GLU A 4 5.99 -14.27 -10.36
CA GLU A 4 7.45 -14.24 -10.45
C GLU A 4 8.06 -12.94 -9.89
N GLU A 5 7.23 -11.90 -9.80
CA GLU A 5 7.56 -10.58 -9.25
C GLU A 5 7.46 -10.55 -7.72
N LEU A 6 6.91 -11.60 -7.10
CA LEU A 6 6.65 -11.67 -5.67
C LEU A 6 7.94 -11.88 -4.88
N ARG A 7 8.53 -10.77 -4.42
CA ARG A 7 9.82 -10.75 -3.73
C ARG A 7 9.83 -9.68 -2.64
N TYR A 8 10.59 -9.96 -1.58
CA TYR A 8 10.86 -8.99 -0.53
C TYR A 8 11.49 -7.72 -1.11
N GLY A 9 11.04 -6.55 -0.64
CA GLY A 9 11.61 -5.25 -1.00
C GLY A 9 11.06 -4.62 -2.28
N ILE A 10 10.18 -5.32 -3.02
CA ILE A 10 9.51 -4.74 -4.19
C ILE A 10 8.52 -3.66 -3.73
N LEU A 11 8.57 -2.51 -4.40
CA LEU A 11 7.63 -1.41 -4.20
C LEU A 11 6.37 -1.68 -5.02
N VAL A 12 5.23 -1.46 -4.38
CA VAL A 12 3.91 -1.72 -4.96
C VAL A 12 2.96 -0.58 -4.64
N ARG A 13 1.91 -0.43 -5.44
CA ARG A 13 0.69 0.31 -5.08
C ARG A 13 -0.47 -0.65 -4.87
N TRP A 14 -1.36 -0.27 -3.95
CA TRP A 14 -2.64 -0.92 -3.74
C TRP A 14 -3.58 -0.65 -4.93
N ASP A 15 -4.04 -1.72 -5.58
CA ASP A 15 -4.81 -1.71 -6.82
C ASP A 15 -5.93 -2.77 -6.70
N PRO A 16 -6.88 -2.60 -5.75
CA PRO A 16 -7.86 -3.62 -5.43
C PRO A 16 -8.82 -3.84 -6.59
N TRP A 17 -9.40 -5.04 -6.67
CA TRP A 17 -10.55 -5.25 -7.54
C TRP A 17 -11.73 -4.34 -7.12
N PRO A 18 -12.54 -3.87 -8.09
CA PRO A 18 -13.74 -3.10 -7.79
C PRO A 18 -14.64 -3.81 -6.77
N GLY A 19 -15.06 -3.10 -5.74
CA GLY A 19 -15.93 -3.62 -4.67
C GLY A 19 -15.22 -4.22 -3.44
N ILE A 20 -13.88 -4.27 -3.41
CA ILE A 20 -13.12 -4.76 -2.25
C ILE A 20 -12.70 -3.62 -1.29
N GLY A 21 -12.69 -2.38 -1.79
CA GLY A 21 -12.18 -1.19 -1.10
C GLY A 21 -12.82 -0.89 0.26
N ASP A 22 -14.05 -1.34 0.51
CA ASP A 22 -14.78 -0.99 1.74
C ASP A 22 -14.31 -1.77 2.98
N SER A 23 -13.58 -2.87 2.79
CA SER A 23 -13.14 -3.75 3.88
C SER A 23 -11.72 -3.47 4.37
N ILE A 24 -10.98 -2.60 3.68
CA ILE A 24 -9.55 -2.39 3.88
C ILE A 24 -9.28 -0.88 4.01
N ASP A 25 -8.64 -0.48 5.10
CA ASP A 25 -8.27 0.92 5.36
C ASP A 25 -7.02 1.35 4.55
N LEU A 26 -7.11 1.22 3.23
CA LEU A 26 -6.12 1.69 2.25
C LEU A 26 -6.80 2.59 1.23
N TYR A 27 -6.10 3.64 0.80
CA TYR A 27 -6.55 4.44 -0.32
C TYR A 27 -6.25 3.68 -1.61
N GLU A 28 -7.05 3.86 -2.64
CA GLU A 28 -6.64 3.41 -3.96
C GLU A 28 -5.28 4.05 -4.31
N ASN A 29 -4.35 3.27 -4.84
CA ASN A 29 -2.96 3.64 -5.08
C ASN A 29 -2.10 3.87 -3.83
N HIS A 30 -2.53 3.45 -2.63
CA HIS A 30 -1.69 3.53 -1.43
C HIS A 30 -0.38 2.76 -1.67
N PRO A 31 0.80 3.39 -1.55
CA PRO A 31 2.06 2.73 -1.88
C PRO A 31 2.61 1.95 -0.68
N GLY A 32 3.33 0.86 -0.95
CA GLY A 32 3.92 0.01 0.07
C GLY A 32 5.12 -0.78 -0.45
N MET A 33 5.72 -1.56 0.45
CA MET A 33 6.85 -2.44 0.15
C MET A 33 6.54 -3.85 0.64
N ILE A 34 6.75 -4.86 -0.21
CA ILE A 34 6.56 -6.26 0.16
C ILE A 34 7.57 -6.65 1.24
N THR A 35 7.08 -7.19 2.35
CA THR A 35 7.89 -7.71 3.47
C THR A 35 7.73 -9.20 3.70
N ASP A 36 6.67 -9.81 3.18
CA ASP A 36 6.46 -11.25 3.25
C ASP A 36 5.84 -11.76 1.93
N PRO A 37 6.65 -12.28 1.00
CA PRO A 37 6.23 -12.66 -0.35
C PRO A 37 5.56 -14.05 -0.37
N GLU A 38 4.38 -14.17 0.22
CA GLU A 38 3.54 -15.38 0.15
C GLU A 38 2.57 -15.36 -1.04
N TRP A 39 2.34 -16.51 -1.66
CA TRP A 39 1.67 -16.58 -2.97
C TRP A 39 0.22 -16.07 -3.01
N ARG A 40 -0.44 -15.97 -1.85
CA ARG A 40 -1.79 -15.40 -1.68
C ARG A 40 -1.73 -14.23 -0.71
N ASP A 41 -1.27 -14.51 0.51
CA ASP A 41 -1.30 -13.55 1.62
C ASP A 41 0.00 -12.74 1.71
N VAL A 42 0.13 -11.72 0.86
CA VAL A 42 1.33 -10.90 0.81
C VAL A 42 1.37 -9.93 1.99
N GLY A 43 2.42 -10.04 2.81
CA GLY A 43 2.74 -9.03 3.80
C GLY A 43 3.30 -7.78 3.11
N VAL A 44 2.62 -6.65 3.26
CA VAL A 44 3.06 -5.36 2.72
C VAL A 44 3.20 -4.34 3.84
N ARG A 45 4.37 -3.71 3.92
CA ARG A 45 4.59 -2.52 4.74
C ARG A 45 4.17 -1.30 3.95
N TRP A 46 2.99 -0.77 4.28
CA TRP A 46 2.43 0.41 3.65
C TRP A 46 3.16 1.69 4.06
N ALA A 47 3.18 2.67 3.16
CA ALA A 47 3.61 4.02 3.47
C ALA A 47 2.78 4.54 4.65
N ARG A 48 3.47 5.04 5.68
CA ARG A 48 2.84 5.50 6.92
C ARG A 48 1.81 6.58 6.63
N ARG A 49 0.65 6.40 7.24
CA ARG A 49 -0.35 7.44 7.42
C ARG A 49 0.00 8.31 8.62
N LEU A 50 -0.48 9.54 8.64
CA LEU A 50 -0.36 10.37 9.84
C LEU A 50 -1.20 9.75 10.97
N GLY A 51 -0.59 9.57 12.16
CA GLY A 51 -1.28 9.08 13.35
C GLY A 51 -1.62 7.57 13.40
N HIS A 52 -1.30 6.77 12.36
CA HIS A 52 -1.68 5.35 12.30
C HIS A 52 -0.55 4.41 11.81
N ARG A 53 -0.43 3.23 12.44
CA ARG A 53 0.32 2.08 11.88
C ARG A 53 -0.65 1.24 11.04
N VAL A 54 -0.55 1.35 9.72
CA VAL A 54 -1.25 0.43 8.81
C VAL A 54 -0.33 -0.77 8.57
N SER A 55 -0.62 -1.90 9.23
CA SER A 55 -0.06 -3.20 8.87
C SER A 55 -1.21 -4.05 8.35
N VAL A 56 -1.55 -3.86 7.09
CA VAL A 56 -2.61 -4.63 6.42
C VAL A 56 -1.94 -5.70 5.57
N VAL A 57 -2.31 -6.95 5.83
CA VAL A 57 -1.99 -8.08 4.95
C VAL A 57 -2.88 -8.00 3.72
N VAL A 58 -2.29 -8.17 2.55
CA VAL A 58 -3.03 -8.26 1.30
C VAL A 58 -3.32 -9.73 1.01
N TYR A 59 -4.59 -10.10 0.96
CA TYR A 59 -5.02 -11.47 0.70
C TYR A 59 -4.77 -11.98 -0.74
N ASP A 60 -4.50 -11.07 -1.68
CA ASP A 60 -4.24 -11.44 -3.07
C ASP A 60 -3.23 -10.49 -3.71
N TYR A 61 -2.04 -11.01 -4.07
CA TYR A 61 -0.98 -10.27 -4.77
C TYR A 61 -1.46 -9.62 -6.08
N ARG A 62 -2.57 -10.07 -6.67
CA ARG A 62 -3.15 -9.47 -7.88
C ARG A 62 -3.77 -8.10 -7.62
N TRP A 63 -3.99 -7.74 -6.36
CA TRP A 63 -4.36 -6.38 -5.95
C TRP A 63 -3.16 -5.47 -5.75
N LEU A 64 -1.97 -5.94 -6.15
CA LEU A 64 -0.75 -5.16 -6.14
C LEU A 64 -0.28 -4.91 -7.57
N THR A 65 0.16 -3.69 -7.80
CA THR A 65 0.86 -3.29 -9.02
C THR A 65 2.26 -2.84 -8.64
N VAL A 66 3.27 -3.42 -9.29
CA VAL A 66 4.69 -3.06 -9.10
C VAL A 66 4.90 -1.63 -9.58
N ILE A 67 5.62 -0.83 -8.79
CA ILE A 67 5.93 0.57 -9.10
C ILE A 67 7.41 0.87 -8.89
N GLY A 68 7.87 1.96 -9.51
CA GLY A 68 9.22 2.49 -9.30
C GLY A 68 9.33 3.39 -8.06
N PRO A 69 10.57 3.75 -7.65
CA PRO A 69 10.82 4.61 -6.50
C PRO A 69 10.22 6.02 -6.65
N ASP A 70 10.25 6.60 -7.85
CA ASP A 70 9.70 7.94 -8.10
C ASP A 70 8.18 7.96 -7.94
N GLU A 71 7.50 6.92 -8.43
CA GLU A 71 6.06 6.78 -8.28
C GLU A 71 5.68 6.51 -6.82
N TYR A 72 6.46 5.68 -6.12
CA TYR A 72 6.28 5.43 -4.69
C TYR A 72 6.32 6.74 -3.89
N GLU A 73 7.32 7.59 -4.10
CA GLU A 73 7.44 8.85 -3.37
C GLU A 73 6.32 9.83 -3.73
N ARG A 74 5.90 9.89 -5.01
CA ARG A 74 4.74 10.68 -5.44
C ARG A 74 3.47 10.25 -4.70
N LEU A 75 3.17 8.95 -4.69
CA LEU A 75 1.99 8.38 -4.05
C LEU A 75 2.06 8.52 -2.52
N ARG A 76 3.25 8.44 -1.93
CA ARG A 76 3.44 8.61 -0.48
C ARG A 76 3.08 10.04 -0.05
N ARG A 77 3.47 11.05 -0.83
CA ARG A 77 3.07 12.45 -0.59
C ARG A 77 1.57 12.64 -0.75
N GLU A 78 0.96 11.93 -1.69
CA GLU A 78 -0.50 11.93 -1.87
C GLU A 78 -1.23 11.41 -0.64
N VAL A 79 -0.79 10.28 -0.08
CA VAL A 79 -1.34 9.73 1.17
C VAL A 79 -1.31 10.76 2.29
N ILE A 80 -0.16 11.45 2.47
CA ILE A 80 -0.02 12.48 3.50
C ILE A 80 -1.02 13.62 3.28
N ARG A 81 -1.13 14.13 2.04
CA ARG A 81 -2.11 15.19 1.72
C ARG A 81 -3.55 14.78 1.99
N GLN A 82 -3.89 13.53 1.67
CA GLN A 82 -5.24 13.00 1.93
C GLN A 82 -5.53 12.85 3.43
N ASP A 83 -4.53 12.43 4.21
CA ASP A 83 -4.64 12.33 5.66
C ASP A 83 -4.81 13.71 6.31
N GLU A 84 -4.00 14.70 5.91
CA GLU A 84 -4.13 16.10 6.37
C GLU A 84 -5.51 16.67 6.04
N ALA A 85 -6.03 16.43 4.84
CA ALA A 85 -7.36 16.88 4.43
C ALA A 85 -8.50 16.24 5.25
N ARG A 86 -8.27 15.05 5.82
CA ARG A 86 -9.19 14.35 6.73
C ARG A 86 -9.00 14.74 8.20
N GLY A 87 -8.05 15.63 8.49
CA GLY A 87 -7.76 16.09 9.85
C GLY A 87 -6.84 15.15 10.64
N TYR A 88 -6.22 14.15 10.00
CA TYR A 88 -5.15 13.39 10.62
C TYR A 88 -3.89 14.26 10.64
N VAL A 89 -3.40 14.55 11.84
CA VAL A 89 -2.15 15.30 12.06
C VAL A 89 -1.09 14.35 12.62
N GLY A 90 0.10 14.39 12.03
CA GLY A 90 1.23 13.60 12.52
C GLY A 90 1.74 14.17 13.83
N THR A 91 1.79 13.34 14.87
CA THR A 91 2.77 13.53 15.94
C THR A 91 3.99 12.70 15.57
N GLU A 92 5.13 13.37 15.40
CA GLU A 92 6.44 12.75 15.11
C GLU A 92 6.80 11.63 16.10
#